data_AF-A0A522WH84-F1
#
_entry.id   AF-A0A522WH84-F1
#
_cell.length_a   1.000
_cell.length_b   1.000
_cell.length_c   1.000
_cell.angle_alpha   90.00
_cell.angle_beta   90.00
_cell.angle_gamma   90.00
#
_symmetry.space_group_name_H-M   'P 1'
#
loop_
_entity.id
_entity.type
_entity.pdbx_description
1 polymer ?
#
loop_
_entity_poly.entity_id
_entity_poly.type
_entity_poly.pdbx_seq_one_letter_code
_entity_poly.pdbx_strand_id
1 'polypeptide(L)'
;MAKTDYGEDSGGVGEVRVMVNKTNGGIEMKRFNKLIWLCFCISLVNIFCLKNVLAVAFEKKVNKSEERELAEAITIDYNGVKVDLIVYRPQSDEVDVVLAFHGTTMDDSKIFEAAEKMLKSTKKIIKKDNIMIISVAYPEEGLLMGDNIKECEAALLWAKYNASKEL
;
A
#
# COMPACT_ATOMS: atom_id res chain seq x y z
N MET A 1 -65.56 63.94 -40.80
CA MET A 1 -66.32 62.69 -40.99
C MET A 1 -66.06 62.21 -42.40
N ALA A 2 -65.30 61.11 -42.59
CA ALA A 2 -64.88 60.54 -43.89
C ALA A 2 -63.96 61.44 -44.79
N LYS A 3 -63.16 60.95 -45.75
CA LYS A 3 -62.31 59.72 -45.87
C LYS A 3 -61.46 59.78 -47.18
N THR A 4 -60.21 59.25 -47.19
CA THR A 4 -59.46 58.66 -48.37
C THR A 4 -59.14 59.56 -49.61
N ASP A 5 -58.15 59.32 -50.52
CA ASP A 5 -57.10 58.26 -50.69
C ASP A 5 -55.87 58.74 -51.55
N TYR A 6 -54.90 57.83 -51.79
CA TYR A 6 -53.62 57.87 -52.57
C TYR A 6 -53.68 58.43 -54.03
N GLY A 7 -52.58 58.72 -54.78
CA GLY A 7 -51.10 58.55 -54.64
C GLY A 7 -50.38 59.35 -55.78
N GLU A 8 -49.17 59.11 -56.34
CA GLU A 8 -48.02 58.18 -56.20
C GLU A 8 -46.73 58.85 -56.80
N ASP A 9 -45.52 58.23 -56.81
CA ASP A 9 -44.23 58.85 -57.23
C ASP A 9 -43.15 57.84 -57.77
N SER A 10 -42.20 58.25 -58.63
CA SER A 10 -41.00 57.45 -59.02
C SER A 10 -39.87 58.22 -59.78
N GLY A 11 -38.60 57.82 -59.60
CA GLY A 11 -37.44 58.35 -60.33
C GLY A 11 -36.15 57.50 -60.19
N GLY A 12 -35.12 57.75 -61.00
CA GLY A 12 -33.83 57.02 -61.03
C GLY A 12 -32.78 57.72 -61.92
N VAL A 13 -31.55 57.22 -62.16
CA VAL A 13 -30.76 56.08 -61.63
C VAL A 13 -29.29 56.33 -62.02
N GLY A 14 -28.30 55.88 -61.22
CA GLY A 14 -26.91 55.72 -61.72
C GLY A 14 -25.81 55.80 -60.66
N GLU A 15 -25.09 54.69 -60.42
CA GLU A 15 -23.89 54.66 -59.57
C GLU A 15 -22.83 53.68 -60.12
N VAL A 16 -21.54 53.94 -59.84
CA VAL A 16 -20.40 53.22 -60.43
C VAL A 16 -19.86 52.15 -59.47
N ARG A 17 -19.60 50.94 -59.98
CA ARG A 17 -19.17 49.79 -59.16
C ARG A 17 -17.72 49.37 -59.44
N VAL A 18 -16.83 49.61 -58.48
CA VAL A 18 -15.43 49.15 -58.51
C VAL A 18 -15.34 47.68 -58.10
N MET A 19 -14.54 46.88 -58.81
CA MET A 19 -14.21 45.50 -58.39
C MET A 19 -12.96 45.47 -57.51
N VAL A 20 -13.05 44.80 -56.35
CA VAL A 20 -11.93 44.54 -55.45
C VAL A 20 -11.58 43.05 -55.52
N ASN A 21 -10.33 42.75 -55.87
CA ASN A 21 -9.85 41.39 -56.05
C ASN A 21 -9.54 40.75 -54.69
N LYS A 22 -9.99 39.51 -54.43
CA LYS A 22 -9.90 38.86 -53.11
C LYS A 22 -8.86 37.76 -53.09
N THR A 23 -7.73 37.99 -52.40
CA THR A 23 -6.57 37.10 -52.39
C THR A 23 -6.72 35.89 -51.44
N ASN A 24 -5.95 34.84 -51.71
CA ASN A 24 -6.02 33.55 -51.01
C ASN A 24 -5.39 33.60 -49.61
N GLY A 25 -6.10 33.12 -48.58
CA GLY A 25 -5.59 33.05 -47.19
C GLY A 25 -6.17 31.92 -46.33
N GLY A 26 -6.76 30.88 -46.94
CA GLY A 26 -7.66 29.95 -46.24
C GLY A 26 -7.07 28.62 -45.70
N ILE A 27 -5.79 28.31 -45.95
CA ILE A 27 -5.30 26.91 -45.86
C ILE A 27 -4.41 26.63 -44.62
N GLU A 28 -3.53 27.54 -44.21
CA GLU A 28 -2.50 27.21 -43.21
C GLU A 28 -3.02 27.05 -41.77
N MET A 29 -3.90 27.94 -41.30
CA MET A 29 -4.39 27.95 -39.91
C MET A 29 -4.99 26.60 -39.45
N LYS A 30 -5.56 25.82 -40.38
CA LYS A 30 -6.19 24.52 -40.06
C LYS A 30 -5.17 23.41 -39.77
N ARG A 31 -3.90 23.54 -40.19
CA ARG A 31 -2.83 22.58 -39.85
C ARG A 31 -2.20 22.90 -38.50
N PHE A 32 -1.95 24.18 -38.21
CA PHE A 32 -1.29 24.60 -36.97
C PHE A 32 -2.08 24.21 -35.71
N ASN A 33 -3.40 24.44 -35.72
CA ASN A 33 -4.28 24.08 -34.60
C ASN A 33 -4.31 22.55 -34.34
N LYS A 34 -4.29 21.72 -35.40
CA LYS A 34 -4.23 20.25 -35.24
C LYS A 34 -2.94 19.77 -34.58
N LEU A 35 -1.81 20.41 -34.87
CA LEU A 35 -0.52 20.05 -34.25
C LEU A 35 -0.50 20.42 -32.76
N ILE A 36 -1.03 21.60 -32.40
CA ILE A 36 -1.20 22.03 -31.00
C ILE A 36 -2.10 21.04 -30.23
N TRP A 37 -3.23 20.64 -30.82
CA TRP A 37 -4.13 19.63 -30.23
C TRP A 37 -3.43 18.28 -30.00
N LEU A 38 -2.63 17.82 -30.98
CA LEU A 38 -1.89 16.56 -30.85
C LEU A 38 -0.89 16.59 -29.68
N CYS A 39 -0.14 17.70 -29.54
CA CYS A 39 0.77 17.89 -28.41
C CYS A 39 0.04 17.94 -27.06
N PHE A 40 -1.17 18.51 -27.01
CA PHE A 40 -2.00 18.54 -25.81
C PHE A 40 -2.57 17.16 -25.44
N CYS A 41 -2.96 16.35 -26.44
CA CYS A 41 -3.33 14.95 -26.19
C CYS A 41 -2.16 14.11 -25.66
N ILE A 42 -0.95 14.27 -26.23
CA ILE A 42 0.24 13.53 -25.80
C ILE A 42 0.67 13.92 -24.38
N SER A 43 0.60 15.21 -24.02
CA SER A 43 0.93 15.65 -22.65
C SER A 43 -0.09 15.16 -21.63
N LEU A 44 -1.40 15.18 -21.94
CA LEU A 44 -2.45 14.64 -21.08
C LEU A 44 -2.31 13.13 -20.83
N VAL A 45 -1.99 12.35 -21.87
CA VAL A 45 -1.74 10.90 -21.73
C VAL A 45 -0.54 10.65 -20.81
N ASN A 46 0.58 11.35 -21.01
CA ASN A 46 1.76 11.19 -20.15
C ASN A 46 1.49 11.57 -18.68
N ILE A 47 0.71 12.64 -18.43
CA ILE A 47 0.29 13.04 -17.07
C ILE A 47 -0.60 11.97 -16.44
N PHE A 48 -1.51 11.35 -17.19
CA PHE A 48 -2.35 10.26 -16.70
C PHE A 48 -1.53 9.00 -16.38
N CYS A 49 -0.60 8.61 -17.25
CA CYS A 49 0.31 7.48 -17.02
C CYS A 49 1.17 7.68 -15.77
N LEU A 50 1.78 8.86 -15.58
CA LEU A 50 2.58 9.16 -14.38
C LEU A 50 1.75 9.04 -13.09
N LYS A 51 0.51 9.53 -13.07
CA LYS A 51 -0.37 9.45 -11.89
C LYS A 51 -0.67 8.00 -11.50
N ASN A 52 -1.01 7.15 -12.47
CA ASN A 52 -1.31 5.73 -12.20
C ASN A 52 -0.06 4.96 -11.72
N VAL A 53 1.10 5.16 -12.37
CA VAL A 53 2.36 4.53 -11.94
C VAL A 53 2.77 4.97 -10.53
N LEU A 54 2.59 6.25 -10.19
CA LEU A 54 2.91 6.78 -8.86
C LEU A 54 1.93 6.25 -7.79
N ALA A 55 0.64 6.10 -8.12
CA ALA A 55 -0.37 5.53 -7.22
C ALA A 55 -0.03 4.07 -6.84
N VAL A 56 0.22 3.21 -7.84
CA VAL A 56 0.62 1.81 -7.62
C VAL A 56 1.94 1.69 -6.84
N ALA A 57 2.87 2.62 -7.06
CA ALA A 57 4.11 2.71 -6.27
C ALA A 57 3.89 3.19 -4.83
N PHE A 58 2.81 3.93 -4.56
CA PHE A 58 2.46 4.44 -3.24
C PHE A 58 1.69 3.41 -2.41
N GLU A 59 0.70 2.71 -3.00
CA GLU A 59 0.03 1.55 -2.37
C GLU A 59 1.06 0.51 -1.91
N LYS A 60 2.03 0.20 -2.77
CA LYS A 60 3.14 -0.72 -2.47
C LYS A 60 4.14 -0.22 -1.42
N LYS A 61 4.05 1.06 -1.01
CA LYS A 61 4.77 1.62 0.14
C LYS A 61 3.93 1.59 1.42
N VAL A 62 2.66 2.01 1.36
CA VAL A 62 1.74 2.00 2.50
C VAL A 62 1.60 0.59 3.08
N ASN A 63 1.36 -0.40 2.21
CA ASN A 63 1.29 -1.82 2.58
C ASN A 63 2.61 -2.39 3.15
N LYS A 64 3.73 -1.65 3.11
CA LYS A 64 5.02 -2.06 3.66
C LYS A 64 5.41 -1.30 4.94
N SER A 65 4.63 -0.30 5.35
CA SER A 65 4.84 0.46 6.59
C SER A 65 3.83 0.14 7.69
N GLU A 66 2.68 -0.46 7.36
CA GLU A 66 1.63 -0.81 8.33
C GLU A 66 1.58 -2.30 8.69
N GLU A 67 2.36 -3.16 8.02
CA GLU A 67 2.80 -4.44 8.63
C GLU A 67 3.78 -4.16 9.79
N ARG A 68 3.23 -3.73 10.93
CA ARG A 68 3.54 -4.48 12.15
C ARG A 68 2.91 -5.86 11.94
N GLU A 69 3.73 -6.80 11.47
CA GLU A 69 3.33 -8.22 11.36
C GLU A 69 2.63 -8.62 12.66
N LEU A 70 1.50 -9.35 12.58
CA LEU A 70 0.60 -9.67 13.71
C LEU A 70 1.28 -10.60 14.74
N ALA A 71 2.26 -10.04 15.45
CA ALA A 71 3.12 -10.67 16.43
C ALA A 71 2.79 -10.06 17.80
N GLU A 72 2.08 -10.82 18.63
CA GLU A 72 1.64 -10.41 19.95
C GLU A 72 2.67 -10.83 21.01
N ALA A 73 2.86 -9.99 22.04
CA ALA A 73 3.72 -10.28 23.17
C ALA A 73 2.86 -10.73 24.35
N ILE A 74 3.04 -11.97 24.81
CA ILE A 74 2.25 -12.58 25.89
C ILE A 74 3.17 -13.17 26.95
N THR A 75 2.78 -13.08 28.22
CA THR A 75 3.41 -13.83 29.31
C THR A 75 2.55 -15.05 29.64
N ILE A 76 3.10 -16.25 29.53
CA ILE A 76 2.45 -17.49 29.94
C ILE A 76 2.91 -17.92 31.34
N ASP A 77 2.10 -18.76 31.99
CA ASP A 77 2.50 -19.52 33.18
C ASP A 77 2.15 -20.99 32.94
N TYR A 78 3.15 -21.87 32.94
CA TYR A 78 2.95 -23.30 32.80
C TYR A 78 3.68 -24.04 33.92
N ASN A 79 2.92 -24.75 34.76
CA ASN A 79 3.42 -25.42 35.97
C ASN A 79 4.20 -24.50 36.94
N GLY A 80 3.94 -23.19 36.96
CA GLY A 80 4.66 -22.22 37.79
C GLY A 80 5.94 -21.67 37.15
N VAL A 81 6.27 -22.07 35.93
CA VAL A 81 7.32 -21.45 35.11
C VAL A 81 6.67 -20.37 34.25
N LYS A 82 7.09 -19.12 34.47
CA LYS A 82 6.64 -17.98 33.66
C LYS A 82 7.61 -17.72 32.51
N VAL A 83 7.06 -17.49 31.33
CA VAL A 83 7.83 -17.31 30.10
C VAL A 83 7.17 -16.25 29.25
N ASP A 84 7.95 -15.31 28.71
CA ASP A 84 7.46 -14.37 27.71
C ASP A 84 7.58 -14.98 26.32
N LEU A 85 6.55 -14.80 25.51
CA LEU A 85 6.46 -15.30 24.14
C LEU A 85 6.13 -14.16 23.19
N ILE A 86 6.69 -14.22 21.98
CA ILE A 86 6.29 -13.37 20.86
C ILE A 86 5.65 -14.28 19.81
N VAL A 87 4.36 -14.11 19.57
CA VAL A 87 3.51 -15.05 18.82
C VAL A 87 2.99 -14.39 17.55
N TYR A 88 3.49 -14.81 16.39
CA TYR A 88 2.88 -14.49 15.10
C TYR A 88 1.77 -15.50 14.79
N ARG A 89 0.54 -15.01 14.61
CA ARG A 89 -0.63 -15.82 14.22
C ARG A 89 -1.08 -15.49 12.79
N PRO A 90 -1.27 -16.49 11.91
CA PRO A 90 -1.90 -16.29 10.62
C PRO A 90 -3.44 -16.20 10.75
N GLN A 91 -4.14 -15.85 9.67
CA GLN A 91 -5.61 -15.79 9.65
C GLN A 91 -6.24 -17.18 9.42
N SER A 92 -6.03 -18.10 10.37
CA SER A 92 -6.60 -19.46 10.38
C SER A 92 -6.72 -20.01 11.80
N ASP A 93 -7.76 -20.80 12.04
CA ASP A 93 -8.00 -21.49 13.31
C ASP A 93 -7.17 -22.79 13.41
N GLU A 94 -6.87 -23.44 12.28
CA GLU A 94 -5.99 -24.61 12.20
C GLU A 94 -4.68 -24.27 11.49
N VAL A 95 -3.56 -24.55 12.17
CA VAL A 95 -2.19 -24.12 11.78
C VAL A 95 -1.13 -25.14 12.20
N ASP A 96 -0.06 -25.29 11.42
CA ASP A 96 1.19 -25.83 11.94
C ASP A 96 1.81 -24.80 12.92
N VAL A 97 2.44 -25.25 14.00
CA VAL A 97 3.15 -24.39 14.96
C VAL A 97 4.66 -24.61 14.87
N VAL A 98 5.41 -23.51 14.76
CA VAL A 98 6.88 -23.52 14.87
C VAL A 98 7.29 -22.75 16.12
N LEU A 99 7.85 -23.48 17.08
CA LEU A 99 8.49 -22.93 18.27
C LEU A 99 9.95 -22.58 17.93
N ALA A 100 10.36 -21.36 18.20
CA ALA A 100 11.68 -20.83 17.88
C ALA A 100 12.37 -20.26 19.14
N PHE A 101 13.68 -20.48 19.23
CA PHE A 101 14.53 -20.05 20.33
C PHE A 101 15.63 -19.16 19.76
N HIS A 102 15.95 -18.04 20.43
CA HIS A 102 17.01 -17.17 19.97
C HIS A 102 18.40 -17.80 20.17
N GLY A 103 19.43 -17.15 19.61
CA GLY A 103 20.82 -17.43 19.99
C GLY A 103 21.20 -16.66 21.25
N THR A 104 22.39 -16.95 21.78
CA THR A 104 22.85 -16.38 23.05
C THR A 104 22.89 -14.85 23.07
N THR A 105 22.35 -14.30 24.15
CA THR A 105 22.32 -12.89 24.57
C THR A 105 23.22 -12.68 25.78
N MET A 106 23.96 -11.57 25.81
CA MET A 106 24.92 -11.28 26.89
C MET A 106 24.29 -10.61 28.13
N ASP A 107 23.08 -10.07 27.98
CA ASP A 107 22.39 -9.25 28.99
C ASP A 107 20.88 -9.50 28.83
N ASP A 108 20.15 -9.70 29.93
CA ASP A 108 18.71 -10.07 29.89
C ASP A 108 17.86 -8.97 29.21
N SER A 109 18.32 -7.71 29.27
CA SER A 109 17.72 -6.56 28.56
C SER A 109 17.59 -6.72 27.03
N LYS A 110 18.27 -7.70 26.43
CA LYS A 110 18.27 -7.97 24.97
C LYS A 110 17.44 -9.18 24.56
N ILE A 111 16.92 -9.97 25.52
CA ILE A 111 16.14 -11.19 25.24
C ILE A 111 14.95 -10.89 24.33
N PHE A 112 14.18 -9.84 24.63
CA PHE A 112 12.99 -9.51 23.85
C PHE A 112 13.33 -9.09 22.41
N GLU A 113 14.41 -8.33 22.21
CA GLU A 113 14.92 -8.02 20.85
C GLU A 113 15.40 -9.29 20.13
N ALA A 114 16.06 -10.20 20.84
CA ALA A 114 16.55 -11.46 20.30
C ALA A 114 15.39 -12.39 19.88
N ALA A 115 14.32 -12.48 20.67
CA ALA A 115 13.09 -13.18 20.34
C ALA A 115 12.36 -12.53 19.14
N GLU A 116 12.21 -11.20 19.10
CA GLU A 116 11.64 -10.52 17.94
C GLU A 116 12.45 -10.82 16.66
N LYS A 117 13.77 -10.72 16.76
CA LYS A 117 14.72 -10.97 15.66
C LYS A 117 14.68 -12.42 15.21
N MET A 118 14.48 -13.37 16.14
CA MET A 118 14.32 -14.79 15.82
C MET A 118 13.01 -15.04 15.08
N LEU A 119 11.86 -14.56 15.59
CA LEU A 119 10.56 -14.63 14.88
C LEU A 119 10.67 -14.05 13.47
N LYS A 120 11.19 -12.83 13.35
CA LYS A 120 11.39 -12.10 12.08
C LYS A 120 12.42 -12.76 11.15
N SER A 121 13.24 -13.69 11.63
CA SER A 121 14.16 -14.48 10.81
C SER A 121 13.51 -15.79 10.38
N THR A 122 12.87 -16.50 11.32
CA THR A 122 12.09 -17.72 11.07
C THR A 122 11.00 -17.48 10.01
N LYS A 123 10.23 -16.40 10.10
CA LYS A 123 9.20 -16.07 9.08
C LYS A 123 9.78 -15.74 7.70
N LYS A 124 11.01 -15.23 7.59
CA LYS A 124 11.68 -15.01 6.30
C LYS A 124 12.17 -16.31 5.65
N ILE A 125 12.43 -17.35 6.46
CA ILE A 125 12.82 -18.69 6.00
C ILE A 125 11.56 -19.49 5.63
N ILE A 126 10.53 -19.44 6.48
CA ILE A 126 9.25 -20.15 6.31
C ILE A 126 8.34 -19.35 5.38
N LYS A 127 8.45 -19.62 4.07
CA LYS A 127 7.61 -19.05 3.00
C LYS A 127 6.20 -19.66 2.95
N LYS A 128 5.55 -19.84 4.10
CA LYS A 128 4.19 -20.34 4.25
C LYS A 128 3.42 -19.37 5.16
N ASP A 129 2.34 -18.81 4.63
CA ASP A 129 1.54 -17.81 5.35
C ASP A 129 0.49 -18.43 6.31
N ASN A 130 0.42 -19.77 6.40
CA ASN A 130 -0.44 -20.51 7.33
C ASN A 130 0.35 -21.33 8.36
N ILE A 131 1.31 -20.69 9.03
CA ILE A 131 2.07 -21.27 10.15
C ILE A 131 2.10 -20.25 11.29
N MET A 132 1.77 -20.69 12.49
CA MET A 132 1.97 -19.91 13.71
C MET A 132 3.44 -20.00 14.13
N ILE A 133 4.07 -18.87 14.44
CA ILE A 133 5.47 -18.82 14.88
C ILE A 133 5.50 -18.25 16.28
N ILE A 134 5.91 -19.08 17.25
CA ILE A 134 6.09 -18.69 18.64
C ILE A 134 7.60 -18.56 18.86
N SER A 135 8.11 -17.34 19.09
CA SER A 135 9.48 -17.17 19.57
C SER A 135 9.49 -17.02 21.08
N VAL A 136 10.30 -17.81 21.76
CA VAL A 136 10.43 -17.80 23.22
C VAL A 136 11.44 -16.72 23.62
N ALA A 137 11.07 -15.93 24.63
CA ALA A 137 11.95 -15.02 25.36
C ALA A 137 12.24 -15.64 26.74
N TYR A 138 13.47 -16.09 26.96
CA TYR A 138 13.88 -16.84 28.15
C TYR A 138 15.19 -16.25 28.73
N PRO A 139 15.41 -16.31 30.05
CA PRO A 139 16.59 -15.71 30.71
C PRO A 139 17.90 -16.37 30.30
N GLU A 140 18.98 -15.60 30.28
CA GLU A 140 20.35 -16.10 30.04
C GLU A 140 21.42 -15.43 30.92
N GLU A 141 21.19 -14.23 31.46
CA GLU A 141 22.19 -13.50 32.25
C GLU A 141 22.51 -14.24 33.57
N GLY A 142 23.79 -14.60 33.74
CA GLY A 142 24.25 -15.34 34.92
C GLY A 142 23.91 -16.84 34.93
N LEU A 143 23.31 -17.37 33.87
CA LEU A 143 22.94 -18.79 33.75
C LEU A 143 23.97 -19.61 32.96
N LEU A 144 23.98 -20.93 33.17
CA LEU A 144 24.75 -21.89 32.37
C LEU A 144 23.92 -22.40 31.18
N MET A 145 24.60 -22.88 30.13
CA MET A 145 23.94 -23.49 28.97
C MET A 145 23.14 -24.72 29.39
N GLY A 146 21.81 -24.61 29.33
CA GLY A 146 20.87 -25.64 29.73
C GLY A 146 19.98 -25.28 30.92
N ASP A 147 20.33 -24.27 31.73
CA ASP A 147 19.52 -23.83 32.88
C ASP A 147 18.15 -23.26 32.46
N ASN A 148 18.04 -22.84 31.20
CA ASN A 148 16.86 -22.30 30.54
C ASN A 148 16.00 -23.35 29.81
N ILE A 149 16.35 -24.65 29.91
CA ILE A 149 15.55 -25.74 29.33
C ILE A 149 14.12 -25.78 29.92
N LYS A 150 13.95 -25.36 31.18
CA LYS A 150 12.63 -25.32 31.86
C LYS A 150 11.68 -24.29 31.22
N GLU A 151 12.16 -23.11 30.82
CA GLU A 151 11.36 -22.11 30.09
C GLU A 151 11.03 -22.61 28.67
N CYS A 152 11.99 -23.28 28.02
CA CYS A 152 11.78 -23.88 26.69
C CYS A 152 10.76 -25.03 26.71
N GLU A 153 10.77 -25.87 27.76
CA GLU A 153 9.78 -26.92 27.98
C GLU A 153 8.41 -26.33 28.33
N ALA A 154 8.35 -25.33 29.21
CA ALA A 154 7.10 -24.64 29.56
C ALA A 154 6.41 -24.05 28.32
N ALA A 155 7.15 -23.37 27.45
CA ALA A 155 6.65 -22.85 26.18
C ALA A 155 6.14 -23.96 25.24
N LEU A 156 6.86 -25.09 25.13
CA LEU A 156 6.46 -26.24 24.32
C LEU A 156 5.19 -26.93 24.83
N LEU A 157 5.08 -27.13 26.14
CA LEU A 157 3.93 -27.80 26.75
C LEU A 157 2.69 -26.90 26.74
N TRP A 158 2.85 -25.58 26.95
CA TRP A 158 1.80 -24.59 26.74
C TRP A 158 1.30 -24.57 25.28
N ALA A 159 2.23 -24.52 24.32
CA ALA A 159 1.89 -24.57 22.88
C ALA A 159 1.10 -25.84 22.50
N LYS A 160 1.36 -26.96 23.19
CA LYS A 160 0.71 -28.25 22.96
C LYS A 160 -0.68 -28.37 23.60
N TYR A 161 -0.91 -27.81 24.78
CA TYR A 161 -2.10 -28.08 25.59
C TYR A 161 -3.02 -26.87 25.85
N ASN A 162 -2.51 -25.65 25.68
CA ASN A 162 -3.16 -24.41 26.11
C ASN A 162 -3.37 -23.40 24.97
N ALA A 163 -2.40 -23.24 24.06
CA ALA A 163 -2.43 -22.20 23.04
C ALA A 163 -3.73 -22.11 22.21
N SER A 164 -4.35 -23.24 21.84
CA SER A 164 -5.62 -23.26 21.07
C SER A 164 -6.87 -22.85 21.86
N LYS A 165 -6.73 -22.44 23.13
CA LYS A 165 -7.79 -21.92 24.01
C LYS A 165 -7.50 -20.50 24.51
N GLU A 166 -6.23 -20.11 24.50
CA GLU A 166 -5.71 -18.86 25.04
C GLU A 166 -5.32 -17.86 23.93
N LEU A 167 -5.19 -18.33 22.69
CA LEU A 167 -5.13 -17.55 21.45
C LEU A 167 -6.45 -17.68 20.68
#